data_AF-A0A3N9X5Y4-F1
#
_entry.id   AF-A0A3N9X5Y4-F1
#
_cell.length_a   1.000
_cell.length_b   1.000
_cell.length_c   1.000
_cell.angle_alpha   90.00
_cell.angle_beta   90.00
_cell.angle_gamma   90.00
#
_symmetry.space_group_name_H-M   'P 1'
#
loop_
_entity.id
_entity.type
_entity.pdbx_description
1 polymer ?
#
loop_
_entity_poly.entity_id
_entity_poly.type
_entity_poly.pdbx_seq_one_letter_code
_entity_poly.pdbx_strand_id
1 'polypeptide(L)' 'MAEQPFTDDEYAFLRHVRFGELPLAVRPDQRVELTEVESRSERPEPLDDPVHWNLRHAG' A
#
# COMPACT_ATOMS: atom_id res chain seq x y z
N MET A 1 -8.87 18.40 19.94
CA MET A 1 -8.80 17.17 20.75
C MET A 1 -7.64 16.38 20.17
N ALA A 2 -6.67 15.95 20.99
CA ALA A 2 -5.58 15.15 20.47
C ALA A 2 -6.12 13.75 20.20
N GLU A 3 -6.12 13.34 18.94
CA GLU A 3 -6.47 11.97 18.54
C GLU A 3 -5.40 11.04 19.10
N GLN A 4 -5.80 10.05 19.89
CA GLN A 4 -4.85 9.06 20.39
C GLN A 4 -4.41 8.19 19.21
N PRO A 5 -3.10 7.93 19.05
CA PRO A 5 -2.63 7.05 17.99
C PRO A 5 -3.21 5.64 18.21
N PHE A 6 -3.52 4.95 17.12
CA PHE A 6 -3.98 3.57 17.18
C PHE A 6 -2.86 2.67 17.70
N THR A 7 -3.28 1.59 18.35
CA THR A 7 -2.39 0.50 18.75
C THR A 7 -1.94 -0.31 17.52
N ASP A 8 -0.87 -1.09 17.68
CA ASP A 8 -0.36 -1.96 16.59
C ASP A 8 -1.42 -2.97 16.11
N ASP A 9 -2.24 -3.48 17.02
CA ASP A 9 -3.32 -4.42 16.70
C ASP A 9 -4.44 -3.75 15.88
N GLU A 10 -4.81 -2.52 16.24
CA GLU A 10 -5.78 -1.73 15.47
C GLU A 10 -5.26 -1.40 14.07
N TYR A 11 -3.97 -1.03 13.96
CA TYR A 11 -3.34 -0.86 12.66
C TYR A 11 -3.28 -2.16 11.85
N ALA A 12 -3.04 -3.30 12.50
CA ALA A 12 -3.06 -4.60 11.85
C ALA A 12 -4.45 -4.94 11.31
N PHE A 13 -5.51 -4.68 12.08
CA PHE A 13 -6.89 -4.85 11.64
C PHE A 13 -7.23 -3.94 10.46
N LEU A 14 -6.91 -2.64 10.52
CA LEU A 14 -7.17 -1.70 9.43
C LEU A 14 -6.43 -2.09 8.15
N ARG A 15 -5.18 -2.55 8.28
CA ARG A 15 -4.41 -3.08 7.15
C ARG A 15 -5.08 -4.31 6.55
N HIS A 16 -5.55 -5.25 7.36
CA HIS A 16 -6.27 -6.44 6.90
C HIS A 16 -7.56 -6.08 6.15
N VAL A 17 -8.37 -5.17 6.68
CA VAL A 17 -9.62 -4.75 6.02
C VAL A 17 -9.34 -4.12 4.65
N ARG A 18 -8.25 -3.36 4.50
CA ARG A 18 -7.92 -2.67 3.24
C ARG A 18 -7.20 -3.56 2.23
N PHE A 19 -6.30 -4.44 2.66
CA PHE A 19 -5.39 -5.17 1.78
C PHE A 19 -5.52 -6.69 1.87
N GLY A 20 -6.31 -7.21 2.82
CA GLY A 20 -6.43 -8.64 3.11
C GLY A 20 -5.26 -9.20 3.91
N GLU A 21 -5.06 -10.51 3.80
CA GLU A 21 -3.97 -11.21 4.47
C GLU A 21 -2.61 -10.89 3.87
N LEU A 22 -1.60 -10.73 4.75
CA LEU A 22 -0.22 -10.57 4.30
C LEU A 22 0.26 -11.89 3.67
N PRO A 23 0.99 -11.81 2.54
CA PRO A 23 1.63 -12.99 1.98
C PRO A 23 2.64 -13.58 2.97
N LEU A 24 2.83 -14.90 2.89
CA LEU A 24 3.79 -15.60 3.74
C LEU A 24 5.19 -14.98 3.58
N ALA A 25 5.87 -14.74 4.71
CA ALA A 25 7.22 -14.21 4.70
C ALA A 25 8.17 -15.19 3.98
N VAL A 26 8.72 -14.74 2.84
CA VAL A 26 9.68 -15.50 2.04
C VAL A 26 11.10 -15.21 2.56
N ARG A 27 11.89 -16.27 2.82
CA ARG A 27 13.29 -16.12 3.25
C ARG A 27 14.12 -15.49 2.12
N PRO A 28 15.19 -14.75 2.44
CA PRO A 28 16.05 -14.14 1.43
C PRO A 28 16.51 -15.11 0.34
N ASP A 29 16.92 -16.33 0.73
CA ASP A 29 17.41 -17.37 -0.20
C ASP A 29 16.33 -17.95 -1.13
N GLN A 30 15.05 -17.66 -0.85
CA GLN A 30 13.91 -18.11 -1.65
C GLN A 30 13.34 -16.99 -2.54
N ARG A 31 13.92 -15.79 -2.50
CA ARG A 31 13.51 -14.69 -3.36
C ARG A 31 14.02 -14.93 -4.79
N VAL A 32 13.20 -14.58 -5.78
CA VAL A 32 13.57 -14.65 -7.19
C VAL A 32 14.13 -13.30 -7.62
N GLU A 33 15.24 -13.31 -8.34
CA GLU A 33 15.81 -12.09 -8.92
C GLU A 33 14.89 -11.58 -10.04
N LEU A 34 14.42 -10.34 -9.91
CA LEU A 34 13.55 -9.71 -10.90
C LEU A 34 14.39 -8.79 -11.77
N THR A 35 14.24 -8.91 -13.08
CA THR A 35 14.79 -7.96 -14.04
C THR A 35 13.77 -6.86 -14.28
N GLU A 36 14.18 -5.60 -14.18
CA GLU A 36 13.35 -4.48 -14.59
C GLU A 36 13.02 -4.63 -16.08
N VAL A 37 11.75 -4.79 -16.40
CA VAL A 37 11.26 -4.80 -17.78
C VAL A 37 10.84 -3.38 -18.11
N GLU A 38 11.25 -2.88 -19.28
CA GLU A 38 10.81 -1.58 -19.79
C GLU A 38 9.29 -1.46 -19.65
N SER A 39 8.86 -0.45 -18.90
CA SER A 39 7.45 -0.17 -18.67
C SER A 39 6.81 0.08 -20.04
N ARG A 40 5.92 -0.80 -20.48
CA ARG A 40 5.04 -0.45 -21.60
C ARG A 40 4.31 0.83 -21.17
N SER A 41 4.33 1.86 -22.01
CA SER A 41 3.57 3.11 -21.76
C SER A 41 2.08 2.80 -21.62
N GLU A 42 1.68 2.49 -20.40
CA GLU A 42 0.32 2.30 -19.95
C GLU A 42 -0.15 3.68 -19.52
N ARG A 43 -0.31 4.60 -20.48
CA ARG A 43 -1.02 5.86 -20.18
C ARG A 43 -2.44 5.43 -19.77
N PRO A 44 -2.84 5.59 -18.50
CA PRO A 44 -4.21 5.27 -18.15
C PRO A 44 -5.12 6.28 -18.86
N GLU A 45 -6.22 5.81 -19.45
CA GLU A 45 -7.32 6.71 -19.79
C GLU A 45 -7.72 7.47 -18.51
N PRO A 46 -8.04 8.78 -18.61
CA PRO A 46 -8.40 9.55 -17.43
C PRO A 46 -9.65 8.94 -16.80
N LEU A 47 -9.45 8.20 -15.70
CA LEU A 47 -10.52 7.74 -14.85
C LEU A 47 -10.97 8.98 -14.05
N ASP A 48 -12.22 9.40 -14.23
CA ASP A 48 -12.88 10.38 -13.37
C ASP A 48 -13.01 9.78 -11.95
N ASP A 49 -11.91 9.72 -11.20
CA ASP A 49 -11.89 9.23 -9.83
C ASP A 49 -12.00 10.42 -8.85
N PRO A 50 -13.08 10.50 -8.04
CA PRO A 50 -13.23 11.55 -7.02
C PRO A 50 -12.33 11.35 -5.80
N VAL A 51 -11.62 10.22 -5.65
CA VAL A 51 -10.78 9.95 -4.48
C VAL A 51 -9.36 10.47 -4.68
N HIS A 52 -9.22 11.80 -4.62
CA HIS A 52 -7.92 12.45 -4.51
C HIS A 52 -7.32 12.20 -3.12
N TRP A 53 -6.35 11.27 -3.02
CA TRP A 53 -5.57 11.07 -1.79
C TRP A 53 -4.68 12.29 -1.53
N ASN A 54 -5.19 13.23 -0.73
CA ASN A 54 -4.40 14.38 -0.28
C ASN A 54 -3.44 13.89 0.82
N LEU A 55 -2.26 13.42 0.44
CA LEU A 55 -1.14 13.10 1.34
C LEU A 55 -0.48 14.37 1.90
N ARG A 56 -1.30 15.28 2.42
CA ARG A 56 -0.86 16.47 3.15
C ARG A 56 -1.42 16.37 4.56
N HIS A 57 -0.93 15.41 5.32
CA HIS A 57 -0.95 15.57 6.76
C HIS A 57 0.13 16.59 7.12
N ALA A 58 -0.36 17.70 7.65
CA ALA A 58 0.40 18.87 8.05
C ALA A 58 1.37 18.55 9.20
N GLY A 59 2.51 19.26 9.19
CA GLY A 59 3.53 19.26 10.23
C GLY A 59 4.82 19.85 9.70
#